data_AF-B5Y0I8-F1
#
_entry.id   AF-B5Y0I8-F1
#
_cell.length_a   1.000
_cell.length_b   1.000
_cell.length_c   1.000
_cell.angle_alpha   90.00
_cell.angle_beta   90.00
_cell.angle_gamma   90.00
#
_symmetry.space_group_name_H-M   'P 1'
#
loop_
_entity.id
_entity.type
_entity.pdbx_description
1 polymer ?
#
loop_
_entity_poly.entity_id
_entity_poly.type
_entity_poly.pdbx_seq_one_letter_code
_entity_poly.pdbx_strand_id
1 'polypeptide(L)' 'MRPPITKEEVELLMQDMEMLAEQQLVGLEALEALRLLEMRRQTGKLEAIKRLISHGKE' A
#
# COMPACT_ATOMS: atom_id res chain seq x y z
N MET A 1 5.09 -17.52 -9.63
CA MET A 1 3.84 -16.99 -10.23
C MET A 1 3.44 -15.73 -9.47
N ARG A 2 2.85 -14.73 -10.13
CA ARG A 2 2.30 -13.57 -9.43
C ARG A 2 1.07 -14.03 -8.63
N PRO A 3 0.98 -13.76 -7.32
CA PRO A 3 -0.22 -14.09 -6.55
C PRO A 3 -1.44 -13.38 -7.14
N PRO A 4 -2.64 -13.99 -7.06
CA PRO A 4 -3.86 -13.32 -7.47
C PRO A 4 -4.11 -12.07 -6.61
N ILE A 5 -4.74 -11.06 -7.20
CA ILE A 5 -5.19 -9.88 -6.46
C ILE A 5 -6.30 -10.31 -5.51
N THR A 6 -6.19 -9.96 -4.23
CA THR A 6 -7.20 -10.31 -3.22
C THR A 6 -8.31 -9.26 -3.15
N LYS A 7 -9.43 -9.63 -2.52
CA LYS A 7 -10.56 -8.71 -2.32
C LYS A 7 -10.15 -7.52 -1.47
N GLU A 8 -9.34 -7.76 -0.44
CA GLU A 8 -8.82 -6.75 0.47
C GLU A 8 -7.92 -5.74 -0.23
N GLU A 9 -7.10 -6.19 -1.20
CA GLU A 9 -6.28 -5.31 -2.02
C GLU A 9 -7.11 -4.39 -2.91
N VAL A 10 -8.23 -4.89 -3.44
CA VAL A 10 -9.18 -4.08 -4.23
C VAL A 10 -9.91 -3.06 -3.35
N GLU A 11 -10.40 -3.49 -2.18
CA GLU A 11 -11.09 -2.62 -1.23
C GLU A 11 -10.18 -1.47 -0.75
N LEU A 12 -8.91 -1.77 -0.46
CA LEU A 12 -7.92 -0.76 -0.08
C LEU A 12 -7.64 0.22 -1.22
N LEU A 13 -7.51 -0.26 -2.46
CA LEU A 13 -7.33 0.61 -3.63
C LEU A 13 -8.53 1.54 -3.82
N MET A 14 -9.76 1.04 -3.63
CA MET A 14 -10.97 1.85 -3.73
C MET A 14 -10.98 2.98 -2.68
N GLN A 15 -10.61 2.67 -1.44
CA GLN A 15 -10.52 3.67 -0.36
C GLN A 15 -9.45 4.73 -0.66
N ASP A 16 -8.27 4.32 -1.15
CA ASP A 16 -7.24 5.28 -1.55
C ASP A 16 -7.73 6.20 -2.68
N MET A 17 -8.41 5.64 -3.69
CA MET A 17 -8.95 6.40 -4.81
C MET A 17 -10.02 7.41 -4.37
N GLU A 18 -10.90 7.00 -3.47
CA GLU A 18 -11.94 7.87 -2.89
C GLU A 18 -11.30 9.03 -2.12
N MET A 19 -10.34 8.73 -1.24
CA MET A 19 -9.59 9.75 -0.49
C MET A 19 -8.86 10.74 -1.41
N LEU A 20 -8.22 10.26 -2.48
CA LEU A 20 -7.53 11.15 -3.44
C LEU A 20 -8.53 12.02 -4.20
N ALA A 21 -9.68 11.47 -4.60
CA ALA A 21 -10.74 12.20 -5.27
C ALA A 21 -11.32 13.31 -4.38
N GLU A 22 -11.53 13.06 -3.08
CA GLU A 22 -11.96 14.07 -2.11
C GLU A 22 -10.97 15.26 -2.02
N GLN A 23 -9.68 15.00 -2.22
CA GLN A 23 -8.63 16.03 -2.26
C GLN A 23 -8.43 16.65 -3.65
N GLN A 24 -9.30 16.33 -4.61
CA GLN A 24 -9.21 16.76 -6.02
C GLN A 24 -7.92 16.32 -6.73
N LEU A 25 -7.22 15.32 -6.20
CA LEU A 25 -6.07 14.70 -6.86
C LEU A 25 -6.60 13.72 -7.91
N VAL A 26 -6.38 14.06 -9.19
CA VAL A 26 -6.88 13.29 -10.34
C VAL A 26 -5.80 13.12 -11.41
N GLY A 27 -5.99 12.16 -12.32
CA GLY A 27 -5.08 11.94 -13.44
C GLY A 27 -3.67 11.52 -13.01
N LEU A 28 -2.64 12.23 -13.50
CA LEU A 28 -1.25 11.90 -13.23
C LEU A 28 -0.87 12.06 -11.76
N GLU A 29 -1.38 13.09 -11.09
CA GLU A 29 -1.10 13.36 -9.67
C GLU A 29 -1.66 12.26 -8.78
N ALA A 30 -2.86 11.76 -9.09
CA ALA A 30 -3.45 10.62 -8.40
C ALA A 30 -2.60 9.35 -8.59
N LEU A 31 -2.09 9.10 -9.81
CA LEU A 31 -1.26 7.93 -10.07
C LEU A 31 0.05 7.97 -9.26
N GLU A 32 0.70 9.13 -9.18
CA GLU A 32 1.90 9.32 -8.36
C GLU A 32 1.60 9.15 -6.87
N ALA A 33 0.48 9.71 -6.39
CA ALA A 33 0.04 9.56 -5.01
C ALA A 33 -0.23 8.08 -4.65
N LEU A 34 -0.97 7.34 -5.48
CA LEU A 34 -1.20 5.90 -5.30
C LEU A 34 0.11 5.11 -5.24
N ARG A 35 1.06 5.43 -6.11
CA ARG A 35 2.38 4.81 -6.11
C ARG A 35 3.12 5.05 -4.80
N LEU A 36 3.08 6.28 -4.28
CA LEU A 36 3.69 6.62 -2.99
C LEU A 36 3.00 5.88 -1.83
N LEU A 37 1.67 5.81 -1.82
CA LEU A 37 0.91 5.06 -0.81
C LEU A 37 1.29 3.58 -0.81
N GLU A 38 1.42 2.96 -1.98
CA GLU A 38 1.85 1.57 -2.10
C GLU A 38 3.27 1.35 -1.59
N MET A 39 4.21 2.25 -1.94
CA MET A 39 5.59 2.17 -1.43
C MET A 39 5.65 2.28 0.10
N ARG A 40 4.82 3.14 0.71
CA ARG A 40 4.72 3.25 2.18
C ARG A 40 4.20 1.97 2.80
N ARG A 41 3.18 1.33 2.21
CA ARG A 41 2.64 0.05 2.68
C ARG A 41 3.68 -1.07 2.60
N GLN A 42 4.39 -1.17 1.50
CA GLN A 42 5.48 -2.14 1.34
C GLN A 42 6.59 -1.91 2.37
N THR A 43 6.95 -0.66 2.62
CA THR A 43 7.94 -0.30 3.64
C THR A 43 7.49 -0.74 5.04
N GLY A 44 6.21 -0.52 5.39
CA GLY A 44 5.63 -0.99 6.64
C GLY A 44 5.68 -2.53 6.79
N LYS A 45 5.35 -3.27 5.73
CA LYS A 45 5.47 -4.74 5.69
C LYS A 45 6.91 -5.19 5.94
N LEU A 46 7.89 -4.56 5.28
CA LEU A 46 9.31 -4.88 5.46
C LEU A 46 9.80 -4.59 6.88
N GLU A 47 9.40 -3.45 7.47
CA GLU A 47 9.75 -3.13 8.85
C GLU A 47 9.12 -4.10 9.86
N ALA A 48 7.88 -4.54 9.63
CA ALA A 48 7.25 -5.57 10.44
C ALA A 48 8.01 -6.90 10.37
N ILE A 49 8.38 -7.34 9.15
CA ILE A 49 9.19 -8.55 8.93
C ILE A 49 10.55 -8.43 9.63
N LYS A 50 11.23 -7.29 9.48
CA LYS A 50 12.52 -7.02 10.12
C LYS A 50 12.42 -7.15 11.63
N ARG A 51 11.38 -6.59 12.26
CA ARG A 51 11.14 -6.74 13.70
C ARG A 51 10.94 -8.20 14.08
N LEU A 52 10.11 -8.95 13.37
CA LEU A 52 9.88 -10.37 13.64
C LEU A 52 11.16 -11.20 13.56
N ILE A 53 11.99 -10.97 12.54
CA ILE A 53 13.29 -11.64 12.39
C ILE A 53 14.24 -11.27 13.52
N SER A 54 14.25 -10.00 13.96
CA SER A 54 15.09 -9.56 15.08
C SER A 54 14.68 -10.19 16.41
N HIS A 55 13.38 -10.39 16.66
CA HIS A 55 12.89 -11.01 17.91
C HIS A 55 12.98 -12.55 17.90
N GLY A 56 12.93 -13.19 16.73
CA GLY A 56 13.06 -14.65 16.60
C GLY A 56 14.49 -15.19 16.64
N LYS A 57 15.47 -14.37 17.04
CA LYS A 57 16.89 -14.74 17.19
C LYS A 57 17.33 -14.91 18.65
N GLU A 58 16.41 -14.82 19.59
CA GLU A 58 16.57 -15.26 20.99
C GLU A 58 16.12 -16.72 21.14
#